data_AF-A0A660VZ37-F1
#
_entry.id   AF-A0A660VZ37-F1
#
_cell.length_a   1.000
_cell.length_b   1.000
_cell.length_c   1.000
_cell.angle_alpha   90.00
_cell.angle_beta   90.00
_cell.angle_gamma   90.00
#
_symmetry.space_group_name_H-M   'P 1'
#
loop_
_entity.id
_entity.type
_entity.pdbx_description
1 polymer ?
#
loop_
_entity_poly.entity_id
_entity_poly.type
_entity_poly.pdbx_seq_one_letter_code
_entity_poly.pdbx_strand_id
1 'polypeptide(L)'
;MRRFGITLLTLSVFVAFLCASAAVRPLVPSALAVEEHFRELFGDRSPSDEVLRTSHSRHFVNPDGSKTAYISISPMHYKGTDGKYHLYDLTPNACELPNFAWSVTDNDLNVFFPSNGKGWFKAADLEGHYLLWREKGLYYLSPGGEARLLSSPSGASALPAGTKMRYAGVYPGVTMELVNGPGAVKHSYYFGALPSYLRGVEG
;
A
#
# COMPACT_ATOMS: atom_id res chain seq x y z
N MET A 1 45.41 -54.85 44.54
CA MET A 1 44.09 -54.49 43.98
C MET A 1 44.33 -53.47 42.85
N ARG A 2 44.84 -53.87 41.68
CA ARG A 2 44.10 -54.21 40.44
C ARG A 2 42.88 -53.29 40.22
N ARG A 3 42.96 -52.18 39.49
CA ARG A 3 43.26 -51.88 38.06
C ARG A 3 41.96 -51.66 37.25
N PHE A 4 41.86 -50.45 36.67
CA PHE A 4 41.36 -50.11 35.34
C PHE A 4 39.92 -50.50 34.94
N GLY A 5 39.14 -49.48 34.57
CA GLY A 5 39.10 -49.10 33.16
C GLY A 5 37.74 -49.15 32.44
N ILE A 6 37.49 -48.04 31.72
CA ILE A 6 37.11 -47.98 30.29
C ILE A 6 35.64 -48.30 29.95
N THR A 7 34.80 -47.31 29.60
CA THR A 7 34.57 -46.68 28.27
C THR A 7 33.56 -47.43 27.38
N LEU A 8 32.82 -46.63 26.59
CA LEU A 8 31.95 -46.93 25.42
C LEU A 8 30.49 -47.28 25.73
N LEU A 9 29.48 -46.47 25.37
CA LEU A 9 29.10 -45.90 24.06
C LEU A 9 28.58 -46.97 23.09
N THR A 10 27.26 -47.09 23.00
CA THR A 10 26.47 -47.53 21.81
C THR A 10 24.99 -47.37 22.20
N LEU A 11 24.12 -46.63 21.50
CA LEU A 11 23.71 -46.63 20.09
C LEU A 11 22.24 -47.09 20.03
N SER A 12 21.36 -46.10 19.93
CA SER A 12 20.19 -46.08 19.04
C SER A 12 18.86 -46.76 19.42
N VAL A 13 17.81 -46.09 18.93
CA VAL A 13 16.54 -46.60 18.38
C VAL A 13 15.28 -46.32 19.21
N PHE A 14 14.53 -45.33 18.70
CA PHE A 14 13.06 -45.17 18.74
C PHE A 14 12.41 -44.72 20.05
N VAL A 15 11.96 -43.47 20.12
CA VAL A 15 10.59 -43.11 19.68
C VAL A 15 10.62 -41.69 19.12
N ALA A 16 10.01 -41.56 17.95
CA ALA A 16 9.84 -40.35 17.16
C ALA A 16 9.19 -39.20 17.96
N PHE A 17 9.91 -38.08 18.08
CA PHE A 17 9.29 -36.76 18.25
C PHE A 17 9.33 -36.04 16.90
N LEU A 18 8.48 -36.52 16.00
CA LEU A 18 8.14 -35.89 14.74
C LEU A 18 6.62 -36.04 14.59
N CYS A 19 5.97 -34.92 14.30
CA CYS A 19 4.58 -34.76 13.85
C CYS A 19 3.49 -34.61 14.93
N ALA A 20 3.30 -33.37 15.39
CA ALA A 20 1.99 -32.71 15.41
C ALA A 20 2.22 -31.20 15.28
N SER A 21 2.48 -30.70 14.06
CA SER A 21 1.47 -30.05 13.23
C SER A 21 0.77 -28.86 13.90
N ALA A 22 1.52 -27.81 14.23
CA ALA A 22 1.00 -26.46 14.02
C ALA A 22 1.53 -25.98 12.65
N ALA A 23 0.99 -26.60 11.60
CA ALA A 23 0.98 -25.94 10.30
C ALA A 23 0.12 -24.69 10.47
N VAL A 24 0.73 -23.56 10.83
CA VAL A 24 0.12 -22.27 10.57
C VAL A 24 0.22 -22.06 9.07
N ARG A 25 -0.81 -22.53 8.37
CA ARG A 25 -1.07 -22.24 6.96
C ARG A 25 -2.57 -22.07 6.77
N PRO A 26 -2.95 -21.02 6.07
CA PRO A 26 -2.62 -19.63 6.34
C PRO A 26 -3.85 -18.96 6.97
N LEU A 27 -3.69 -17.72 7.45
CA LEU A 27 -4.83 -16.80 7.44
C LEU A 27 -5.37 -16.84 6.01
N VAL A 28 -6.62 -17.28 5.82
CA VAL A 28 -7.33 -17.06 4.57
C VAL A 28 -8.04 -15.72 4.72
N PRO A 29 -7.42 -14.60 4.32
CA PRO A 29 -8.17 -13.52 3.76
C PRO A 29 -7.83 -13.47 2.26
N SER A 30 -8.87 -13.35 1.44
CA SER A 30 -8.90 -12.48 0.25
C SER A 30 -9.58 -13.08 -0.97
N ALA A 31 -9.57 -14.40 -1.21
CA ALA A 31 -10.24 -14.91 -2.42
C ALA A 31 -11.76 -14.64 -2.42
N LEU A 32 -12.38 -14.55 -1.23
CA LEU A 32 -13.81 -14.25 -1.07
C LEU A 32 -14.09 -12.80 -0.64
N ALA A 33 -13.07 -12.02 -0.26
CA ALA A 33 -13.24 -10.62 0.14
C ALA A 33 -12.93 -9.63 -0.99
N VAL A 34 -12.21 -10.05 -2.05
CA VAL A 34 -11.62 -9.17 -3.09
C VAL A 34 -12.51 -8.96 -4.32
N GLU A 35 -13.83 -9.06 -4.20
CA GLU A 35 -14.73 -8.86 -5.35
C GLU A 35 -15.84 -7.85 -5.13
N GLU A 36 -15.72 -7.00 -4.11
CA GLU A 36 -16.68 -5.92 -3.85
C GLU A 36 -16.88 -5.02 -5.09
N HIS A 37 -15.82 -4.83 -5.89
CA HIS A 37 -15.84 -4.00 -7.11
C HIS A 37 -15.79 -4.78 -8.43
N PHE A 38 -15.94 -6.12 -8.40
CA PHE A 38 -15.77 -6.93 -9.60
C PHE A 38 -16.77 -6.52 -10.70
N ARG A 39 -18.05 -6.38 -10.34
CA ARG A 39 -19.11 -5.98 -11.29
C ARG A 39 -18.91 -4.57 -11.82
N GLU A 40 -18.33 -3.68 -11.02
CA GLU A 40 -18.05 -2.30 -11.46
C GLU A 40 -16.97 -2.28 -12.55
N LEU A 41 -15.97 -3.15 -12.46
CA LEU A 41 -14.85 -3.21 -13.40
C LEU A 41 -15.13 -4.06 -14.64
N PHE A 42 -15.89 -5.15 -14.49
CA PHE A 42 -16.07 -6.14 -15.55
C PHE A 42 -17.54 -6.35 -15.98
N GLY A 43 -18.49 -5.58 -15.44
CA GLY A 43 -19.90 -5.68 -15.79
C GLY A 43 -20.50 -7.03 -15.43
N ASP A 44 -21.20 -7.64 -16.38
CA ASP A 44 -21.94 -8.89 -16.19
C ASP A 44 -21.06 -10.16 -16.19
N ARG A 45 -19.73 -10.03 -16.17
CA ARG A 45 -18.81 -11.17 -16.12
C ARG A 45 -18.92 -11.90 -14.79
N SER A 46 -18.76 -13.22 -14.83
CA SER A 46 -18.62 -14.02 -13.61
C SER A 46 -17.13 -14.29 -13.33
N PRO A 47 -16.69 -14.16 -12.06
CA PRO A 47 -15.37 -14.64 -11.63
C PRO A 47 -15.11 -16.11 -11.94
N SER A 48 -16.15 -16.95 -11.93
CA SER A 48 -16.04 -18.39 -12.22
C SER A 48 -15.61 -18.69 -13.65
N ASP A 49 -15.88 -17.77 -14.57
CA ASP A 49 -15.63 -17.94 -16.01
C ASP A 49 -14.22 -17.50 -16.38
N GLU A 50 -13.43 -17.09 -15.39
CA GLU A 50 -12.12 -16.56 -15.60
C GLU A 50 -11.09 -17.65 -15.90
N VAL A 51 -10.29 -17.42 -16.95
CA VAL A 51 -9.30 -18.40 -17.42
C VAL A 51 -7.85 -17.89 -17.36
N LEU A 52 -7.63 -16.57 -17.29
CA LEU A 52 -6.27 -16.00 -17.25
C LEU A 52 -6.22 -14.57 -16.70
N ARG A 53 -5.24 -14.30 -15.82
CA ARG A 53 -4.89 -12.98 -15.27
C ARG A 53 -3.49 -12.54 -15.67
N THR A 54 -3.34 -11.26 -15.97
CA THR A 54 -2.07 -10.53 -15.92
C THR A 54 -2.25 -9.23 -15.13
N SER A 55 -1.17 -8.47 -14.89
CA SER A 55 -1.29 -7.14 -14.29
C SER A 55 -2.18 -6.18 -15.08
N HIS A 56 -2.30 -6.36 -16.40
CA HIS A 56 -2.99 -5.44 -17.31
C HIS A 56 -4.21 -6.04 -18.01
N SER A 57 -4.50 -7.33 -17.78
CA SER A 57 -5.60 -8.00 -18.46
C SER A 57 -6.26 -9.10 -17.66
N ARG A 58 -7.52 -9.36 -18.00
CA ARG A 58 -8.33 -10.47 -17.49
C ARG A 58 -9.06 -11.15 -18.65
N HIS A 59 -9.08 -12.48 -18.67
CA HIS A 59 -9.71 -13.27 -19.73
C HIS A 59 -10.85 -14.13 -19.19
N PHE A 60 -11.95 -14.17 -19.92
CA PHE A 60 -13.15 -14.93 -19.60
C PHE A 60 -13.50 -15.91 -20.72
N VAL A 61 -14.08 -17.06 -20.36
CA VAL A 61 -14.76 -17.96 -21.30
C VAL A 61 -16.25 -17.63 -21.36
N ASN A 62 -16.80 -17.52 -22.56
CA ASN A 62 -18.22 -17.25 -22.80
C ASN A 62 -19.02 -18.57 -22.82
N PRO A 63 -20.36 -18.51 -22.68
CA PRO A 63 -21.21 -19.71 -22.78
C PRO A 63 -21.08 -20.48 -24.10
N ASP A 64 -20.71 -19.80 -25.19
CA ASP A 64 -20.47 -20.41 -26.51
C ASP A 64 -19.05 -20.97 -26.69
N GLY A 65 -18.22 -20.92 -25.63
CA GLY A 65 -16.82 -21.36 -25.62
C GLY A 65 -15.82 -20.35 -26.19
N SER A 66 -16.28 -19.22 -26.74
CA SER A 66 -15.38 -18.14 -27.16
C SER A 66 -14.72 -17.45 -25.95
N LYS A 67 -13.68 -16.64 -26.18
CA LYS A 67 -12.96 -15.94 -25.11
C LYS A 67 -13.02 -14.43 -25.30
N THR A 68 -13.19 -13.71 -24.19
CA THR A 68 -13.11 -12.24 -24.17
C THR A 68 -12.01 -11.80 -23.22
N ALA A 69 -11.19 -10.85 -23.66
CA ALA A 69 -10.16 -10.22 -22.85
C ALA A 69 -10.55 -8.77 -22.53
N TYR A 70 -10.42 -8.39 -21.27
CA TYR A 70 -10.39 -6.99 -20.84
C TYR A 70 -8.94 -6.58 -20.70
N ILE A 71 -8.54 -5.48 -21.34
CA ILE A 71 -7.16 -5.01 -21.41
C ILE A 71 -7.15 -3.54 -21.01
N SER A 72 -6.17 -3.15 -20.20
CA SER A 72 -5.96 -1.78 -19.74
C SER A 72 -4.52 -1.34 -19.96
N ILE A 73 -4.34 -0.03 -20.19
CA ILE A 73 -3.01 0.60 -20.24
C ILE A 73 -2.39 0.80 -18.85
N SER A 74 -3.23 0.79 -17.80
CA SER A 74 -2.80 0.87 -16.41
C SER A 74 -3.04 -0.48 -15.72
N PRO A 75 -2.19 -0.88 -14.75
CA PRO A 75 -2.40 -2.12 -14.02
C PRO A 75 -3.78 -2.17 -13.37
N MET A 76 -4.49 -3.28 -13.59
CA MET A 76 -5.79 -3.60 -12.95
C MET A 76 -5.63 -4.58 -11.80
N HIS A 77 -4.51 -5.32 -11.80
CA HIS A 77 -4.17 -6.26 -10.74
C HIS A 77 -2.76 -6.05 -10.23
N TYR A 78 -2.56 -6.40 -8.97
CA TYR A 78 -1.23 -6.61 -8.40
C TYR A 78 -1.01 -8.07 -8.06
N LYS A 79 0.24 -8.51 -8.06
CA LYS A 79 0.62 -9.85 -7.62
C LYS A 79 0.90 -9.81 -6.13
N GLY A 80 0.03 -10.41 -5.33
CA GLY A 80 0.16 -10.45 -3.88
C GLY A 80 1.34 -11.32 -3.40
N THR A 81 1.60 -11.28 -2.10
CA THR A 81 2.64 -12.12 -1.46
C THR A 81 2.33 -13.61 -1.52
N ASP A 82 1.07 -13.99 -1.77
CA ASP A 82 0.63 -15.35 -2.06
C ASP A 82 0.91 -15.80 -3.51
N GLY A 83 1.48 -14.92 -4.32
CA GLY A 83 1.81 -15.16 -5.72
C GLY A 83 0.62 -15.08 -6.67
N LYS A 84 -0.58 -14.69 -6.20
CA LYS A 84 -1.79 -14.58 -7.01
C LYS A 84 -2.07 -13.13 -7.43
N TYR A 85 -2.84 -12.97 -8.50
CA TYR A 85 -3.29 -11.66 -8.94
C TYR A 85 -4.60 -11.27 -8.26
N HIS A 86 -4.57 -10.12 -7.57
CA HIS A 86 -5.69 -9.50 -6.86
C HIS A 86 -6.08 -8.19 -7.55
N LEU A 87 -7.35 -7.79 -7.50
CA LEU A 87 -7.77 -6.47 -7.99
C LEU A 87 -7.23 -5.40 -7.06
N TYR A 88 -6.83 -4.25 -7.61
CA TYR A 88 -6.52 -3.09 -6.78
C TYR A 88 -7.77 -2.61 -6.06
N ASP A 89 -7.66 -2.42 -4.74
CA ASP A 89 -8.55 -1.56 -3.98
C ASP A 89 -7.72 -0.43 -3.36
N LEU A 90 -8.03 0.79 -3.79
CA LEU A 90 -7.30 2.00 -3.41
C LEU A 90 -8.05 2.81 -2.35
N THR A 91 -9.11 2.24 -1.77
CA THR A 91 -9.93 2.87 -0.75
C THR A 91 -9.17 2.92 0.58
N PRO A 92 -9.01 4.11 1.20
CA PRO A 92 -8.40 4.22 2.52
C PRO A 92 -9.28 3.56 3.59
N ASN A 93 -8.70 2.64 4.34
CA ASN A 93 -9.30 1.98 5.49
C ASN A 93 -8.70 2.47 6.80
N ALA A 94 -9.43 2.38 7.91
CA ALA A 94 -8.91 2.76 9.22
C ALA A 94 -7.64 1.96 9.56
N CYS A 95 -6.63 2.62 10.10
CA CYS A 95 -5.34 2.01 10.41
C CYS A 95 -5.15 1.83 11.92
N GLU A 96 -4.64 0.67 12.32
CA GLU A 96 -4.31 0.37 13.72
C GLU A 96 -2.86 0.72 14.08
N LEU A 97 -2.02 1.04 13.08
CA LEU A 97 -0.62 1.38 13.34
C LEU A 97 -0.49 2.73 14.05
N PRO A 98 0.36 2.82 15.11
CA PRO A 98 0.56 4.08 15.82
C PRO A 98 0.97 5.22 14.90
N ASN A 99 0.35 6.39 15.10
CA ASN A 99 0.54 7.64 14.33
C ASN A 99 -0.04 7.66 12.91
N PHE A 100 -0.67 6.56 12.47
CA PHE A 100 -1.38 6.49 11.19
C PHE A 100 -2.87 6.36 11.44
N ALA A 101 -3.68 7.17 10.76
CA ALA A 101 -5.14 7.10 10.88
C ALA A 101 -5.76 6.21 9.79
N TRP A 102 -5.12 6.16 8.62
CA TRP A 102 -5.65 5.47 7.45
C TRP A 102 -4.55 4.70 6.73
N SER A 103 -4.93 3.62 6.05
CA SER A 103 -4.04 2.82 5.22
C SER A 103 -4.74 2.30 3.99
N VAL A 104 -3.95 2.05 2.94
CA VAL A 104 -4.36 1.31 1.74
C VAL A 104 -3.39 0.16 1.60
N THR A 105 -3.90 -1.08 1.68
CA THR A 105 -3.07 -2.30 1.73
C THR A 105 -3.43 -3.34 0.68
N ASP A 106 -4.51 -3.13 -0.07
CA ASP A 106 -4.94 -4.02 -1.15
C ASP A 106 -4.38 -3.53 -2.50
N ASN A 107 -3.06 -3.35 -2.53
CA ASN A 107 -2.28 -2.93 -3.70
C ASN A 107 -0.83 -3.44 -3.65
N ASP A 108 -0.01 -3.09 -4.65
CA ASP A 108 1.42 -3.41 -4.72
C ASP A 108 2.33 -2.49 -3.90
N LEU A 109 1.79 -1.38 -3.38
CA LEU A 109 2.50 -0.39 -2.59
C LEU A 109 1.64 0.06 -1.40
N ASN A 110 1.76 -0.65 -0.27
CA ASN A 110 0.99 -0.35 0.93
C ASN A 110 1.30 1.05 1.44
N VAL A 111 0.27 1.91 1.55
CA VAL A 111 0.41 3.30 1.99
C VAL A 111 -0.22 3.47 3.36
N PHE A 112 0.47 4.16 4.26
CA PHE A 112 -0.01 4.52 5.58
C PHE A 112 0.02 6.04 5.73
N PHE A 113 -1.15 6.61 5.98
CA PHE A 113 -1.38 8.03 6.07
C PHE A 113 -1.34 8.49 7.53
N PRO A 114 -0.49 9.47 7.87
CA PRO A 114 -0.40 9.98 9.23
C PRO A 114 -1.72 10.57 9.68
N SER A 115 -1.97 10.59 10.99
CA SER A 115 -3.20 11.16 11.54
C SER A 115 -3.34 12.67 11.29
N ASN A 116 -2.22 13.35 11.02
CA ASN A 116 -2.21 14.77 10.68
C ASN A 116 -1.04 15.17 9.78
N GLY A 117 -1.10 16.39 9.24
CA GLY A 117 -0.14 16.95 8.27
C GLY A 117 1.30 17.13 8.76
N LYS A 118 1.60 16.90 10.05
CA LYS A 118 2.99 16.88 10.58
C LYS A 118 3.58 15.47 10.65
N GLY A 119 2.76 14.43 10.48
CA GLY A 119 3.19 13.06 10.67
C GLY A 119 4.06 12.54 9.53
N TRP A 120 4.66 11.38 9.78
CA TRP A 120 5.39 10.64 8.76
C TRP A 120 4.41 9.86 7.89
N PHE A 121 4.57 9.98 6.58
CA PHE A 121 3.97 9.09 5.61
C PHE A 121 4.86 7.87 5.45
N LYS A 122 4.22 6.72 5.22
CA LYS A 122 4.92 5.48 4.92
C LYS A 122 4.35 4.87 3.65
N ALA A 123 5.22 4.50 2.73
CA ALA A 123 4.89 3.63 1.61
C ALA A 123 5.80 2.39 1.69
N ALA A 124 5.24 1.19 1.59
CA ALA A 124 5.98 -0.06 1.66
C ALA A 124 5.57 -0.99 0.52
N ASP A 125 6.53 -1.56 -0.18
CA ASP A 125 6.24 -2.59 -1.17
C ASP A 125 5.89 -3.93 -0.48
N LEU A 126 5.49 -4.92 -1.29
CA LEU A 126 5.15 -6.26 -0.80
C LEU A 126 6.35 -7.07 -0.30
N GLU A 127 7.58 -6.65 -0.61
CA GLU A 127 8.82 -7.26 -0.13
C GLU A 127 9.26 -6.68 1.22
N GLY A 128 8.59 -5.60 1.67
CA GLY A 128 8.85 -4.93 2.94
C GLY A 128 9.84 -3.77 2.84
N HIS A 129 10.34 -3.44 1.65
CA HIS A 129 11.08 -2.20 1.46
C HIS A 129 10.14 -1.02 1.63
N TYR A 130 10.61 0.03 2.31
CA TYR A 130 9.74 1.17 2.59
C TYR A 130 10.45 2.50 2.47
N LEU A 131 9.64 3.51 2.17
CA LEU A 131 10.01 4.92 2.18
C LEU A 131 9.21 5.61 3.28
N LEU A 132 9.91 6.36 4.13
CA LEU A 132 9.31 7.31 5.07
C LEU A 132 9.61 8.72 4.62
N TRP A 133 8.58 9.56 4.52
CA TRP A 133 8.76 10.99 4.29
C TRP A 133 7.81 11.79 5.16
N ARG A 134 8.09 13.08 5.32
CA ARG A 134 7.20 14.02 6.01
C ARG A 134 7.37 15.40 5.42
N GLU A 135 6.34 16.21 5.62
CA GLU A 135 6.43 17.63 5.34
C GLU A 135 7.39 18.32 6.28
N LYS A 136 8.33 19.08 5.70
CA LYS A 136 9.28 19.89 6.48
C LYS A 136 8.84 21.35 6.57
N GLY A 137 8.26 21.86 5.50
CA GLY A 137 7.87 23.25 5.38
C GLY A 137 7.70 23.64 3.91
N LEU A 138 7.00 24.75 3.71
CA LEU A 138 6.96 25.45 2.44
C LEU A 138 8.10 26.46 2.40
N TYR A 139 8.95 26.37 1.38
CA TYR A 139 10.13 27.22 1.24
C TYR A 139 10.05 28.05 -0.05
N TYR A 140 10.59 29.26 0.01
CA TYR A 140 10.93 30.06 -1.15
C TYR A 140 12.40 29.82 -1.49
N LEU A 141 12.71 29.51 -2.75
CA LEU A 141 14.07 29.39 -3.26
C LEU A 141 14.38 30.63 -4.10
N SER A 142 15.37 31.42 -3.68
CA SER A 142 15.83 32.57 -4.45
C SER A 142 16.52 32.13 -5.75
N PRO A 143 16.69 33.03 -6.74
CA PRO A 143 17.48 32.73 -7.94
C PRO A 143 18.93 32.31 -7.64
N GLY A 144 19.49 32.74 -6.50
CA GLY A 144 20.82 32.33 -6.03
C GLY A 144 20.84 30.98 -5.28
N GLY A 145 19.69 30.31 -5.13
CA GLY A 145 19.58 29.00 -4.46
C GLY A 145 19.37 29.07 -2.95
N GLU A 146 19.23 30.25 -2.35
CA GLU A 146 18.97 30.37 -0.92
C GLU A 146 17.53 30.00 -0.57
N ALA A 147 17.35 29.15 0.45
CA ALA A 147 16.05 28.71 0.91
C ALA A 147 15.57 29.53 2.12
N ARG A 148 14.39 30.16 2.00
CA ARG A 148 13.69 30.82 3.10
C ARG A 148 12.41 30.07 3.47
N LEU A 149 12.28 29.66 4.72
CA LEU A 149 11.05 29.05 5.23
C LEU A 149 9.90 30.07 5.21
N LEU A 150 8.79 29.71 4.60
CA LEU A 150 7.57 30.52 4.54
C LEU A 150 6.53 30.04 5.55
N SER A 151 6.36 28.73 5.68
CA SER A 151 5.43 28.13 6.63
C SER A 151 5.87 26.73 7.03
N SER A 152 5.69 26.38 8.30
CA SER A 152 5.73 24.98 8.75
C SER A 152 4.39 24.30 8.52
N PRO A 153 4.37 22.95 8.39
CA PRO A 153 3.11 22.23 8.30
C PRO A 153 2.32 22.32 9.60
N SER A 154 1.00 22.42 9.48
CA SER A 154 0.05 22.42 10.59
C SER A 154 -0.36 20.99 10.98
N GLY A 155 -1.05 20.84 12.11
CA GLY A 155 -1.65 19.57 12.53
C GLY A 155 -2.97 19.24 11.80
N ALA A 156 -3.13 19.66 10.54
CA ALA A 156 -4.33 19.39 9.75
C ALA A 156 -4.66 17.89 9.75
N SER A 157 -5.90 17.53 10.10
CA SER A 157 -6.33 16.14 10.18
C SER A 157 -6.37 15.46 8.81
N ALA A 158 -6.09 14.16 8.80
CA ALA A 158 -6.29 13.30 7.64
C ALA A 158 -7.78 13.01 7.40
N LEU A 159 -8.28 13.34 6.22
CA LEU A 159 -9.67 13.14 5.82
C LEU A 159 -9.75 12.32 4.53
N PRO A 160 -10.31 11.09 4.55
CA PRO A 160 -10.49 10.30 3.33
C PRO A 160 -11.56 10.94 2.43
N ALA A 161 -11.35 10.88 1.12
CA ALA A 161 -12.29 11.36 0.11
C ALA A 161 -12.20 10.47 -1.15
N GLY A 162 -12.98 9.38 -1.17
CA GLY A 162 -12.81 8.31 -2.17
C GLY A 162 -11.43 7.66 -2.02
N THR A 163 -10.71 7.49 -3.11
CA THR A 163 -9.34 6.91 -3.14
C THR A 163 -8.22 7.89 -2.72
N LYS A 164 -8.60 9.02 -2.10
CA LYS A 164 -7.68 10.10 -1.76
C LYS A 164 -7.64 10.33 -0.25
N MET A 165 -6.50 10.82 0.21
CA MET A 165 -6.34 11.38 1.55
C MET A 165 -6.12 12.89 1.47
N ARG A 166 -6.90 13.67 2.21
CA ARG A 166 -6.85 15.14 2.24
C ARG A 166 -6.38 15.67 3.57
N TYR A 167 -5.56 16.72 3.53
CA TYR A 167 -5.11 17.49 4.68
C TYR A 167 -5.37 18.97 4.39
N ALA A 168 -6.57 19.43 4.72
CA ALA A 168 -6.98 20.81 4.48
C ALA A 168 -6.29 21.75 5.47
N GLY A 169 -5.59 22.76 4.96
CA GLY A 169 -4.86 23.72 5.79
C GLY A 169 -3.53 23.19 6.32
N VAL A 170 -2.88 22.22 5.63
CA VAL A 170 -1.52 21.77 6.00
C VAL A 170 -0.54 22.95 5.99
N TYR A 171 -0.72 23.90 5.08
CA TYR A 171 -0.15 25.24 5.15
C TYR A 171 -1.31 26.26 5.05
N PRO A 172 -1.14 27.52 5.47
CA PRO A 172 -2.19 28.53 5.37
C PRO A 172 -2.77 28.63 3.95
N GLY A 173 -4.05 28.29 3.79
CA GLY A 173 -4.75 28.29 2.49
C GLY A 173 -4.35 27.17 1.52
N VAL A 174 -3.60 26.16 1.96
CA VAL A 174 -3.15 25.03 1.12
C VAL A 174 -3.78 23.74 1.59
N THR A 175 -4.34 22.99 0.64
CA THR A 175 -4.78 21.60 0.85
C THR A 175 -3.77 20.66 0.22
N MET A 176 -3.29 19.70 1.00
CA MET A 176 -2.50 18.58 0.48
C MET A 176 -3.42 17.40 0.19
N GLU A 177 -3.27 16.82 -1.00
CA GLU A 177 -3.92 15.57 -1.39
C GLU A 177 -2.85 14.51 -1.70
N LEU A 178 -3.10 13.31 -1.20
CA LEU A 178 -2.38 12.11 -1.57
C LEU A 178 -3.35 11.16 -2.25
N VAL A 179 -2.99 10.72 -3.45
CA VAL A 179 -3.78 9.75 -4.23
C VAL A 179 -2.93 8.53 -4.43
N ASN A 180 -3.39 7.40 -3.90
CA ASN A 180 -2.72 6.13 -4.13
C ASN A 180 -3.03 5.61 -5.53
N GLY A 181 -2.08 4.92 -6.14
CA GLY A 181 -2.23 4.27 -7.44
C GLY A 181 -1.29 3.08 -7.57
N PRO A 182 -1.33 2.36 -8.71
CA PRO A 182 -0.43 1.23 -8.96
C PRO A 182 1.04 1.67 -8.86
N GLY A 183 1.77 1.10 -7.89
CA GLY A 183 3.19 1.34 -7.65
C GLY A 183 3.58 2.76 -7.27
N ALA A 184 2.64 3.66 -6.99
CA ALA A 184 2.96 5.07 -6.74
C ALA A 184 1.93 5.80 -5.88
N VAL A 185 2.40 6.82 -5.17
CA VAL A 185 1.56 7.81 -4.50
C VAL A 185 1.74 9.15 -5.19
N LYS A 186 0.66 9.69 -5.75
CA LYS A 186 0.65 11.06 -6.27
C LYS A 186 0.44 12.03 -5.12
N HIS A 187 1.38 12.96 -4.97
CA HIS A 187 1.33 14.02 -3.98
C HIS A 187 1.04 15.36 -4.65
N SER A 188 -0.02 16.05 -4.22
CA SER A 188 -0.46 17.31 -4.84
C SER A 188 -0.82 18.36 -3.78
N TYR A 189 -0.52 19.62 -4.11
CA TYR A 189 -0.86 20.78 -3.30
C TYR A 189 -1.80 21.69 -4.08
N TYR A 190 -2.90 22.07 -3.43
CA TYR A 190 -3.91 22.96 -3.98
C TYR A 190 -3.96 24.24 -3.16
N PHE A 191 -3.74 25.37 -3.83
CA PHE A 191 -3.73 26.70 -3.22
C PHE A 191 -5.11 27.33 -3.41
N GLY A 192 -5.84 27.58 -2.32
CA GLY A 192 -7.14 28.25 -2.38
C GLY A 192 -7.05 29.72 -2.83
N ALA A 193 -5.88 30.34 -2.61
CA ALA A 193 -5.49 31.59 -3.21
C ALA A 193 -3.95 31.61 -3.31
N LEU A 194 -3.39 32.37 -4.27
CA LEU A 194 -1.95 32.60 -4.29
C LEU A 194 -1.56 33.26 -2.95
N PRO A 195 -0.68 32.64 -2.13
CA PRO A 195 -0.29 33.23 -0.86
C PRO A 195 0.30 34.62 -1.06
N SER A 196 0.04 35.56 -0.15
CA SER A 196 0.49 36.95 -0.28
C SER A 196 2.00 37.09 -0.41
N TYR A 197 2.77 36.19 0.19
CA TYR A 197 4.24 36.16 0.05
C TYR A 197 4.74 35.67 -1.31
N LEU A 198 3.87 35.10 -2.17
CA LEU A 198 4.16 34.85 -3.58
C LEU A 198 3.66 35.99 -4.48
N ARG A 199 2.84 36.90 -3.95
CA ARG A 199 2.39 38.11 -4.67
C ARG A 199 3.45 39.19 -4.48
N GLY A 200 4.25 39.46 -5.51
CA GLY A 200 5.34 40.45 -5.46
C GLY A 200 6.75 39.86 -5.61
N VAL A 201 6.88 38.56 -5.92
CA VAL A 201 8.08 38.04 -6.58
C VAL A 201 7.90 38.28 -8.09
N GLU A 202 7.82 39.54 -8.49
CA GLU A 202 8.04 39.92 -9.88
C GLU A 202 9.57 39.91 -10.07
N GLY A 203 10.03 39.10 -11.03
CA GLY A 203 11.41 39.13 -11.49
C GLY A 203 11.70 40.36 -12.33
#